data_AF-A0AB38CWL3-F1
#
_entry.id   AF-A0AB38CWL3-F1
#
_cell.length_a   1.000
_cell.length_b   1.000
_cell.length_c   1.000
_cell.angle_alpha   90.00
_cell.angle_beta   90.00
_cell.angle_gamma   90.00
#
_symmetry.space_group_name_H-M   'P 1'
#
loop_
_entity.id
_entity.type
_entity.pdbx_description
1 polymer ?
#
loop_
_entity_poly.entity_id
_entity_poly.type
_entity_poly.pdbx_seq_one_letter_code
_entity_poly.pdbx_strand_id
1 'polypeptide(L)'
;MRRIQIDINFRDRDGHTPAPYTGPTPRVGERVVAFEPEDGVRADAVVLSVNPDRCFVVLDVDWDSMDDDDVAQTPVVWELPSECDARLYTVVL
;
A
#
# COMPACT_ATOMS: atom_id res chain seq x y z
N MET A 1 -4.65 -5.82 -11.97
CA MET A 1 -5.11 -4.75 -11.07
C MET A 1 -3.99 -4.45 -10.09
N ARG A 2 -3.66 -3.17 -9.86
CA ARG A 2 -2.58 -2.77 -8.96
C ARG A 2 -2.96 -3.05 -7.50
N ARG A 3 -1.97 -3.43 -6.69
CA ARG A 3 -2.11 -3.68 -5.26
C ARG A 3 -1.26 -2.67 -4.49
N ILE A 4 -1.81 -2.09 -3.43
CA ILE A 4 -1.13 -1.11 -2.58
C ILE A 4 -1.18 -1.62 -1.14
N GLN A 5 -0.01 -1.79 -0.54
CA GLN A 5 0.08 -2.19 0.86
C GLN A 5 -0.38 -1.02 1.73
N ILE A 6 -1.27 -1.28 2.66
CA ILE A 6 -1.79 -0.32 3.63
C ILE A 6 -1.55 -0.82 5.06
N ASP A 7 -1.73 0.08 6.02
CA ASP A 7 -1.98 -0.26 7.42
C ASP A 7 -3.49 -0.08 7.66
N ILE A 8 -4.23 -1.15 7.97
CA ILE A 8 -5.70 -1.10 8.13
C ILE A 8 -6.13 -0.28 9.34
N ASN A 9 -5.22 -0.11 10.30
CA ASN A 9 -5.41 0.67 11.52
C ASN A 9 -5.02 2.14 11.32
N PHE A 10 -4.43 2.50 10.16
CA PHE A 10 -4.03 3.86 9.86
C PHE A 10 -5.01 4.56 8.91
N ARG A 11 -5.76 5.51 9.45
CA ARG A 11 -6.65 6.40 8.71
C ARG A 11 -6.42 7.84 9.11
N ASP A 12 -6.54 8.75 8.16
CA ASP A 12 -6.54 10.17 8.45
C ASP A 12 -7.86 10.61 9.11
N ARG A 13 -7.97 11.91 9.40
CA ARG A 13 -9.16 12.47 10.06
C ARG A 13 -10.44 12.34 9.23
N ASP A 14 -10.31 12.26 7.91
CA ASP A 14 -11.41 12.15 6.97
C ASP A 14 -11.75 10.68 6.67
N GLY A 15 -11.01 9.74 7.26
CA GLY A 15 -11.22 8.29 7.12
C GLY A 15 -10.50 7.67 5.93
N HIS A 16 -9.64 8.41 5.23
CA HIS A 16 -8.87 7.90 4.11
C HIS A 16 -7.59 7.21 4.58
N THR A 17 -7.05 6.32 3.75
CA THR A 17 -5.85 5.55 4.07
C THR A 17 -4.67 6.04 3.24
N PRO A 18 -3.74 6.78 3.86
CA PRO A 18 -2.53 7.21 3.19
C PRO A 18 -1.51 6.07 3.21
N ALA A 19 -0.88 5.79 2.07
CA ALA A 19 -0.04 4.61 1.89
C ALA A 19 1.12 4.86 0.93
N PRO A 20 2.29 4.22 1.16
CA PRO A 20 3.36 4.21 0.16
C PRO A 20 2.95 3.39 -1.05
N TYR A 21 3.49 3.71 -2.22
CA TYR A 21 3.38 2.88 -3.42
C TYR A 21 4.75 2.59 -4.02
N THR A 22 4.85 1.48 -4.76
CA THR A 22 6.05 1.09 -5.51
C THR A 22 5.76 1.02 -7.00
N GLY A 23 6.80 1.22 -7.81
CA GLY A 23 6.71 1.20 -9.26
C GLY A 23 6.06 2.46 -9.85
N PRO A 24 5.39 2.36 -11.01
CA PRO A 24 4.86 3.53 -11.72
C PRO A 24 3.87 4.34 -10.88
N THR A 25 3.89 5.66 -10.99
CA THR A 25 2.95 6.54 -10.27
C THR A 25 1.48 6.18 -10.56
N PRO A 26 0.65 5.91 -9.53
CA PRO A 26 -0.79 5.70 -9.69
C PRO A 26 -1.51 6.92 -10.24
N ARG A 27 -2.69 6.71 -10.81
CA ARG A 27 -3.54 7.79 -11.29
C ARG A 27 -4.65 8.06 -10.29
N VAL A 28 -4.98 9.34 -10.07
CA VAL A 28 -6.19 9.70 -9.32
C VAL A 28 -7.42 9.11 -10.02
N GLY A 29 -8.32 8.51 -9.24
CA GLY A 29 -9.50 7.77 -9.72
C GLY A 29 -9.21 6.33 -10.15
N GLU A 30 -7.95 5.88 -10.12
CA GLU A 30 -7.59 4.48 -10.39
C GLU A 30 -8.17 3.56 -9.31
N ARG A 31 -8.76 2.44 -9.74
CA ARG A 31 -9.17 1.35 -8.84
C ARG A 31 -8.01 0.43 -8.55
N VAL A 32 -7.76 0.17 -7.28
CA VAL A 32 -6.67 -0.66 -6.78
C VAL A 32 -7.20 -1.62 -5.71
N VAL A 33 -6.40 -2.63 -5.37
CA VAL A 33 -6.63 -3.43 -4.16
C VAL A 33 -5.75 -2.86 -3.06
N ALA A 34 -6.35 -2.42 -1.97
CA ALA A 34 -5.65 -2.17 -0.72
C ALA A 34 -5.47 -3.49 0.02
N PHE A 35 -4.29 -3.78 0.57
CA PHE A 35 -4.05 -5.02 1.30
C PHE A 35 -3.08 -4.81 2.46
N GLU A 36 -3.21 -5.63 3.50
CA GLU A 36 -2.27 -5.67 4.61
C GLU A 36 -1.80 -7.13 4.79
N PRO A 37 -0.53 -7.44 4.48
CA PRO A 37 -0.04 -8.81 4.50
C PRO A 37 0.04 -9.40 5.91
N GLU A 38 0.24 -8.56 6.93
CA GLU A 38 0.33 -8.99 8.33
C GLU A 38 -0.95 -9.67 8.81
N ASP A 39 -2.10 -9.06 8.51
CA ASP A 39 -3.42 -9.60 8.87
C ASP A 39 -4.04 -10.45 7.75
N GLY A 40 -3.41 -10.51 6.57
CA GLY A 40 -3.85 -11.35 5.45
C GLY A 40 -5.16 -10.89 4.84
N VAL A 41 -5.41 -9.59 4.82
CA VAL A 41 -6.68 -8.99 4.40
C VAL A 41 -6.51 -8.09 3.17
N ARG A 42 -7.58 -7.95 2.39
CA ARG A 42 -7.67 -7.02 1.27
C ARG A 42 -9.02 -6.30 1.21
N ALA A 43 -9.06 -5.18 0.52
CA ALA A 43 -10.28 -4.43 0.19
C ALA A 43 -10.12 -3.71 -1.15
N ASP A 44 -11.23 -3.42 -1.81
CA ASP A 44 -11.25 -2.53 -2.96
C ASP A 44 -10.99 -1.07 -2.53
N ALA A 45 -10.28 -0.32 -3.36
CA ALA A 45 -9.99 1.08 -3.07
C ALA A 45 -9.88 1.94 -4.35
N VAL A 46 -10.03 3.25 -4.16
CA VAL A 46 -9.83 4.26 -5.21
C VAL A 46 -8.76 5.25 -4.78
N VAL A 47 -7.85 5.59 -5.70
CA VAL A 47 -6.82 6.62 -5.46
C VAL A 47 -7.46 8.01 -5.45
N LEU A 48 -7.40 8.70 -4.31
CA LEU A 48 -7.91 10.08 -4.16
C LEU A 48 -6.85 11.14 -4.51
N SER A 49 -5.61 10.93 -4.08
CA SER A 49 -4.51 11.85 -4.36
C SER A 49 -3.18 11.11 -4.42
N VAL A 50 -2.19 11.73 -5.08
CA VAL A 50 -0.86 11.15 -5.29
C VAL A 50 0.19 12.23 -5.04
N ASN A 51 1.16 11.92 -4.20
CA ASN A 51 2.38 12.69 -4.02
C ASN A 51 3.56 11.90 -4.63
N PRO A 52 3.93 12.20 -5.89
CA PRO A 52 4.98 11.45 -6.58
C PRO A 52 6.37 11.68 -5.98
N ASP A 53 6.63 12.86 -5.40
CA ASP A 53 7.92 13.21 -4.79
C ASP A 53 8.21 12.46 -3.47
N ARG A 54 7.18 11.78 -2.94
CA ARG A 54 7.23 10.99 -1.70
C ARG A 54 6.81 9.54 -1.89
N CYS A 55 6.52 9.12 -3.13
CA CYS A 55 5.94 7.82 -3.45
C CYS A 55 4.75 7.47 -2.54
N PHE A 56 3.85 8.44 -2.33
CA PHE A 56 2.70 8.31 -1.42
C PHE A 56 1.37 8.51 -2.16
N VAL A 57 0.35 7.77 -1.76
CA VAL A 57 -1.03 7.96 -2.17
C VAL A 57 -1.95 8.14 -0.98
N VAL A 58 -3.13 8.69 -1.23
CA VAL A 58 -4.26 8.64 -0.30
C VAL A 58 -5.37 7.85 -0.98
N LEU A 59 -5.92 6.86 -0.28
CA LEU A 59 -6.92 5.93 -0.78
C LEU A 59 -8.26 6.12 -0.08
N ASP A 60 -9.34 6.05 -0.86
CA ASP A 60 -10.67 5.76 -0.36
C ASP A 60 -10.86 4.24 -0.38
N VAL A 61 -10.85 3.61 0.80
CA VAL A 61 -10.94 2.16 0.94
C VAL A 61 -12.38 1.78 1.23
N ASP A 62 -12.93 0.88 0.41
CA ASP A 62 -14.25 0.29 0.63
C ASP A 62 -14.15 -0.80 1.70
N TRP A 63 -14.26 -0.39 2.97
CA TRP A 63 -14.15 -1.30 4.11
C TRP A 63 -15.25 -2.37 4.15
N ASP A 64 -16.40 -2.13 3.51
CA ASP A 64 -17.48 -3.12 3.41
C ASP A 64 -17.13 -4.24 2.40
N SER A 65 -16.12 -4.03 1.56
CA SER A 65 -15.58 -5.04 0.63
C SER A 65 -14.45 -5.90 1.22
N MET A 66 -14.11 -5.70 2.50
CA MET A 66 -12.96 -6.36 3.14
C MET A 66 -13.14 -7.89 3.19
N ASP A 67 -12.10 -8.60 2.77
CA ASP A 67 -12.09 -10.07 2.67
C ASP A 67 -10.68 -10.63 2.88
N ASP A 68 -10.59 -11.96 3.06
CA ASP A 68 -9.31 -12.66 3.16
C ASP A 68 -8.51 -12.54 1.85
N ASP A 69 -7.22 -12.24 1.96
CA ASP A 69 -6.32 -12.15 0.83
C ASP A 69 -5.71 -13.52 0.51
N ASP A 70 -6.43 -14.33 -0.26
CA ASP A 70 -6.02 -15.68 -0.71
C ASP A 70 -4.75 -15.75 -1.57
N VAL A 71 -4.07 -14.63 -1.79
CA VAL A 71 -2.80 -14.64 -2.52
C VAL A 71 -1.77 -15.27 -1.60
N ALA A 72 -1.27 -16.45 -1.98
CA ALA A 72 -0.26 -17.18 -1.24
C ALA A 72 0.80 -16.20 -0.70
N GLN A 73 0.92 -16.11 0.64
CA GLN A 73 1.87 -15.24 1.32
C GLN A 73 3.29 -15.67 0.94
N THR A 74 3.76 -15.27 -0.25
CA THR A 74 5.17 -15.32 -0.58
C THR A 74 5.84 -14.34 0.37
N PRO A 75 6.83 -14.77 1.17
CA PRO A 75 7.50 -13.89 2.12
C PRO A 75 8.02 -12.68 1.35
N VAL A 76 7.56 -11.50 1.75
CA VAL A 76 8.09 -10.24 1.24
C VAL A 76 9.53 -10.14 1.74
N VAL A 77 10.49 -10.48 0.89
CA VAL A 77 11.88 -10.05 1.09
C VAL A 77 11.86 -8.54 0.85
N TRP A 78 12.14 -7.76 1.90
CA TRP A 78 12.25 -6.30 1.83
C TRP A 78 13.49 -5.91 1.00
N GLU A 79 13.46 -6.10 -0.31
CA GLU A 79 14.42 -5.46 -1.21
C GLU A 79 13.96 -4.03 -1.45
N LEU A 80 14.59 -3.09 -0.73
CA LEU A 80 14.44 -1.66 -0.97
C LEU A 80 14.63 -1.38 -2.48
N PRO A 81 13.72 -0.65 -3.15
CA PRO A 81 13.91 -0.29 -4.54
C PRO A 81 15.20 0.54 -4.68
N SER A 82 16.10 0.09 -5.56
CA SER A 82 17.40 0.69 -5.86
C SER A 82 17.33 2.11 -6.45
N GLU A 83 16.13 2.67 -6.61
CA GLU A 83 15.89 4.04 -7.08
C GLU A 83 15.41 4.98 -5.96
N CYS A 84 15.25 4.49 -4.73
CA CYS A 84 15.10 5.31 -3.53
C CYS A 84 16.30 5.01 -2.61
N ASP A 85 17.35 5.85 -2.66
CA ASP A 85 18.59 5.71 -1.90
C ASP A 85 18.32 5.79 -0.38
N ALA A 86 17.90 4.68 0.21
CA ALA A 86 17.80 4.48 1.64
C ALA A 86 19.09 3.81 2.12
N ARG A 87 20.11 4.63 2.37
CA ARG A 87 21.27 4.21 3.16
C ARG A 87 20.86 3.99 4.62
N LEU A 88 21.34 2.87 5.18
CA LEU A 88 21.09 2.27 6.51
C LEU A 88 19.70 1.62 6.57
N TYR A 89 19.56 0.33 6.89
CA TYR A 89 20.07 -0.34 8.10
C TYR A 89 20.54 -1.78 7.84
N THR A 90 21.67 -2.15 8.46
CA THR A 90 22.11 -3.54 8.63
C THR A 90 21.29 -4.22 9.73
N VAL A 91 20.71 -5.39 9.43
CA VAL A 91 20.32 -6.36 10.47
C VAL A 91 21.34 -7.49 10.44
N VAL A 92 22.17 -7.54 11.49
CA VAL A 92 22.99 -8.70 11.84
C VAL A 92 22.04 -9.69 12.53
N LEU A 93 21.98 -10.91 12.01
CA LEU A 93 21.29 -12.05 12.62
C LEU A 93 21.93 -12.46 13.95
#